data_AF-A0A264VYI9-F1
#
_entry.id   AF-A0A264VYI9-F1
#
_cell.length_a   1.000
_cell.length_b   1.000
_cell.length_c   1.000
_cell.angle_alpha   90.00
_cell.angle_beta   90.00
_cell.angle_gamma   90.00
#
_symmetry.space_group_name_H-M   'P 1'
#
loop_
_entity.id
_entity.type
_entity.pdbx_description
1 polymer ?
#
loop_
_entity_poly.entity_id
_entity_poly.type
_entity_poly.pdbx_seq_one_letter_code
_entity_poly.pdbx_strand_id
1 'polypeptide(L)'
;MKVLIFLAMLTRIYSVEIAPGKPALQIEMTDKKPSASFKTPSYDNVKPESVIPSVTSETYQGIVDFGGDHAPIYISISKNPTTAQEKQLIEEANRDWRALYPAEAAELDWKQVASYHKQM
;
A
#
# COMPACT_ATOMS: atom_id res chain seq x y z
N MET A 1 16.77 14.29 -6.70
CA MET A 1 15.66 13.95 -7.61
C MET A 1 15.73 14.89 -8.79
N LYS A 2 15.85 14.40 -10.01
CA LYS A 2 16.04 15.24 -11.20
C LYS A 2 14.95 14.85 -12.19
N VAL A 3 13.95 15.71 -12.35
CA VAL A 3 12.81 15.48 -13.25
C VAL A 3 13.22 15.95 -14.63
N LEU A 4 13.15 15.08 -15.63
CA LEU A 4 13.40 15.40 -17.04
C LEU A 4 12.04 15.52 -17.75
N ILE A 5 11.69 16.73 -18.19
CA ILE A 5 10.44 17.02 -18.89
C ILE A 5 10.73 17.04 -20.39
N PHE A 6 10.17 16.10 -21.15
CA PHE A 6 10.16 16.15 -22.62
C PHE A 6 8.80 16.67 -23.09
N LEU A 7 8.79 17.88 -23.65
CA LEU A 7 7.59 18.54 -24.18
C LEU A 7 7.32 18.05 -25.61
N ALA A 8 6.36 17.13 -25.77
CA ALA A 8 5.71 16.86 -27.06
C ALA A 8 4.25 17.38 -26.97
N MET A 9 3.93 18.38 -27.79
CA MET A 9 2.73 19.24 -27.78
C MET A 9 1.34 18.57 -27.91
N LEU A 10 1.18 17.27 -27.66
CA LEU A 10 -0.14 16.59 -27.72
C LEU A 10 -0.42 15.63 -26.58
N THR A 11 0.52 15.41 -25.65
CA THR A 11 0.37 14.40 -24.60
C THR A 11 0.81 14.97 -23.25
N ARG A 12 -0.14 15.23 -22.33
CA ARG A 12 0.12 15.58 -20.92
C ARG A 12 0.54 14.33 -20.13
N ILE A 13 1.62 13.70 -20.60
CA ILE A 13 2.20 12.49 -20.01
C ILE A 13 3.47 12.88 -19.26
N TYR A 14 3.51 12.59 -17.97
CA TYR A 14 4.65 12.84 -17.09
C TYR A 14 5.34 11.53 -16.74
N SER A 15 6.67 11.50 -16.83
CA SER A 15 7.48 10.35 -16.42
C SER A 15 8.07 10.59 -15.03
N VAL A 16 7.80 9.67 -14.10
CA VAL A 16 8.19 9.79 -12.69
C VAL A 16 9.05 8.61 -12.26
N GLU A 17 10.27 8.91 -11.84
CA GLU A 17 11.16 7.94 -11.21
C GLU A 17 10.94 7.93 -9.69
N ILE A 18 10.21 6.92 -9.19
CA ILE A 18 9.86 6.79 -7.76
C ILE A 18 10.52 5.57 -7.09
N ALA A 19 10.86 4.55 -7.88
CA ALA A 19 11.50 3.34 -7.39
C ALA A 19 12.90 3.19 -8.03
N PRO A 20 13.98 3.23 -7.25
CA PRO A 20 15.35 3.10 -7.77
C PRO A 20 15.53 1.81 -8.59
N GLY A 21 16.11 1.95 -9.79
CA GLY A 21 16.36 0.81 -10.68
C GLY A 21 15.10 0.17 -11.28
N LYS A 22 13.93 0.82 -11.18
CA LYS A 22 12.68 0.40 -11.83
C LYS A 22 12.32 1.34 -12.98
N PRO A 23 11.50 0.88 -13.94
CA PRO A 23 10.96 1.74 -14.99
C PRO A 23 10.23 2.94 -14.40
N ALA A 24 10.36 4.10 -15.04
CA ALA A 24 9.62 5.30 -14.68
C ALA A 24 8.11 5.06 -14.85
N LEU A 25 7.33 5.52 -13.87
CA LEU A 25 5.87 5.51 -13.94
C LEU A 25 5.41 6.62 -14.89
N GLN A 26 4.53 6.28 -15.83
CA GLN A 26 3.90 7.27 -16.71
C GLN A 26 2.55 7.69 -16.13
N ILE A 27 2.35 9.00 -16.03
CA ILE A 27 1.14 9.61 -15.50
C ILE A 27 0.53 10.45 -16.59
N GLU A 28 -0.63 10.02 -17.10
CA GLU A 28 -1.42 10.81 -18.04
C GLU A 28 -2.42 11.67 -17.27
N MET A 29 -2.36 12.98 -17.48
CA MET A 29 -3.38 13.91 -17.01
C MET A 29 -4.43 14.13 -18.10
N THR A 30 -5.66 13.73 -17.82
CA THR A 30 -6.77 13.83 -18.77
C THR A 30 -8.03 14.35 -18.08
N ASP A 31 -8.71 15.29 -18.72
CA ASP A 31 -10.04 15.77 -18.30
C ASP A 31 -11.15 14.79 -18.70
N LYS A 32 -10.82 13.75 -19.49
CA LYS A 32 -11.79 12.74 -19.89
C LYS A 32 -12.21 11.92 -18.68
N LYS A 33 -13.52 11.78 -18.53
CA LYS A 33 -14.12 10.89 -17.54
C LYS A 33 -13.57 9.46 -17.76
N PRO A 34 -13.12 8.75 -16.71
CA PRO A 34 -12.59 7.40 -16.85
C PRO A 34 -13.57 6.50 -17.62
N SER A 35 -13.11 5.87 -18.69
CA SER A 35 -13.93 5.00 -19.55
C SER A 35 -14.28 3.67 -18.87
N ALA A 36 -13.49 3.27 -17.88
CA ALA A 36 -13.74 2.12 -17.04
C ALA A 36 -13.70 2.55 -15.57
N SER A 37 -14.77 2.24 -14.82
CA SER A 37 -14.68 2.22 -13.37
C SER A 37 -13.67 1.14 -13.00
N PHE A 38 -12.47 1.51 -12.60
CA PHE A 38 -11.58 0.57 -11.93
C PHE A 38 -12.34 0.07 -10.72
N LYS A 39 -12.67 -1.23 -10.68
CA LYS A 39 -13.22 -1.83 -9.48
C LYS A 39 -12.07 -1.91 -8.48
N THR A 40 -11.87 -0.85 -7.70
CA THR A 40 -11.15 -0.99 -6.44
C THR A 40 -11.86 -2.09 -5.65
N PRO A 41 -11.14 -3.10 -5.13
CA PRO A 41 -11.73 -3.99 -4.15
C PRO A 41 -12.34 -3.11 -3.06
N SER A 42 -13.65 -3.21 -2.85
CA SER A 42 -14.32 -2.48 -1.78
C SER A 42 -13.86 -3.10 -0.46
N TYR A 43 -13.17 -2.28 0.34
CA TYR A 43 -12.76 -2.64 1.70
C TYR A 43 -13.77 -2.11 2.74
N ASP A 44 -14.98 -1.71 2.32
CA ASP A 44 -15.97 -1.03 3.17
C ASP A 44 -16.43 -1.88 4.37
N ASN A 45 -16.17 -3.19 4.35
CA ASN A 45 -16.46 -4.12 5.45
C ASN A 45 -15.21 -4.79 6.04
N VAL A 46 -14.00 -4.35 5.68
CA VAL A 46 -12.79 -4.86 6.33
C VAL A 46 -12.56 -4.05 7.59
N LYS A 47 -13.20 -4.50 8.67
CA LYS A 47 -12.76 -4.11 10.01
C LYS A 47 -11.36 -4.71 10.18
N PRO A 48 -10.30 -3.92 10.35
CA PRO A 48 -8.98 -4.50 10.57
C PRO A 48 -9.06 -5.32 11.85
N GLU A 49 -9.05 -6.66 11.71
CA GLU A 49 -9.10 -7.59 12.84
C GLU A 49 -7.78 -7.59 13.63
N SER A 50 -6.79 -6.85 13.17
CA SER A 50 -5.44 -6.92 13.71
C SER A 50 -4.70 -5.57 13.63
N VAL A 51 -3.98 -5.27 14.72
CA VAL A 51 -3.07 -4.12 14.88
C VAL A 51 -1.63 -4.50 14.49
N ILE A 52 -1.44 -5.66 13.85
CA ILE A 52 -0.11 -6.05 13.35
C ILE A 52 0.33 -5.01 12.31
N PRO A 53 1.56 -4.49 12.41
CA PRO A 53 2.11 -3.58 11.41
C PRO A 53 1.96 -4.14 9.99
N SER A 54 1.56 -3.28 9.05
CA SER A 54 1.43 -3.63 7.65
C SER A 54 2.73 -4.27 7.14
N VAL A 55 2.61 -5.48 6.59
CA VAL A 55 3.77 -6.29 6.19
C VAL A 55 4.25 -6.01 4.76
N THR A 56 4.05 -4.78 4.27
CA THR A 56 4.48 -4.41 2.92
C THR A 56 5.99 -4.52 2.83
N SER A 57 6.47 -5.52 2.08
CA SER A 57 7.89 -5.86 2.04
C SER A 57 8.73 -4.76 1.40
N GLU A 58 8.16 -4.04 0.43
CA GLU A 58 8.81 -2.93 -0.28
C GLU A 58 7.72 -1.97 -0.79
N THR A 59 7.66 -0.76 -0.21
CA THR A 59 6.77 0.31 -0.65
C THR A 59 7.60 1.54 -1.02
N TYR A 60 7.44 2.02 -2.26
CA TYR A 60 8.04 3.26 -2.74
C TYR A 60 6.98 4.36 -2.70
N GLN A 61 7.28 5.46 -2.03
CA GLN A 61 6.33 6.54 -1.82
C GLN A 61 6.95 7.90 -2.11
N GLY A 62 6.14 8.83 -2.57
CA GLY A 62 6.58 10.18 -2.91
C GLY A 62 5.45 11.09 -3.31
N ILE A 63 5.75 12.39 -3.35
CA ILE A 63 4.86 13.41 -3.89
C ILE A 63 5.40 13.81 -5.25
N VAL A 64 4.53 13.79 -6.26
CA VAL A 64 4.85 14.27 -7.60
C VAL A 64 4.30 15.68 -7.72
N ASP A 65 5.21 16.64 -7.87
CA ASP A 65 4.91 18.02 -8.22
C ASP A 65 5.09 18.21 -9.73
N PHE A 66 4.08 18.82 -10.37
CA PHE A 66 4.04 19.07 -11.81
C PHE A 66 4.44 20.49 -12.19
N GLY A 67 5.04 21.26 -11.25
CA GLY A 67 5.55 22.61 -11.54
C GLY A 67 4.46 23.66 -11.71
N GLY A 68 3.28 23.45 -11.10
CA GLY A 68 2.15 24.38 -11.15
C GLY A 68 1.12 24.11 -12.25
N ASP A 69 1.42 23.24 -13.22
CA ASP A 69 0.47 22.84 -14.26
C ASP A 69 -0.71 22.03 -13.71
N HIS A 70 -0.44 21.24 -12.65
CA HIS A 70 -1.39 20.38 -11.97
C HIS A 70 -1.13 20.37 -10.46
N ALA A 71 -2.17 20.09 -9.67
CA ALA A 71 -2.03 19.88 -8.24
C ALA A 71 -1.08 18.69 -7.96
N PRO A 72 -0.19 18.78 -6.95
CA PRO A 72 0.67 17.66 -6.59
C PRO A 72 -0.14 16.43 -6.18
N ILE A 73 0.35 15.24 -6.52
CA ILE A 73 -0.28 13.97 -6.15
C ILE A 73 0.63 13.14 -5.27
N TYR A 74 0.04 12.47 -4.28
CA TYR A 74 0.71 11.45 -3.48
C TYR A 74 0.64 10.10 -4.21
N ILE A 75 1.78 9.43 -4.33
CA ILE A 75 1.89 8.11 -4.94
C ILE A 75 2.55 7.16 -3.95
N SER A 76 1.94 5.99 -3.79
CA SER A 76 2.48 4.86 -3.03
C SER A 76 2.40 3.60 -3.90
N ILE A 77 3.54 2.99 -4.17
CA ILE A 77 3.66 1.77 -4.97
C ILE A 77 4.23 0.68 -4.08
N SER A 78 3.37 -0.26 -3.71
CA SER A 78 3.76 -1.44 -2.94
C SER A 78 3.94 -2.63 -3.87
N LYS A 79 5.00 -3.40 -3.63
CA LYS A 79 5.17 -4.70 -4.27
C LYS A 79 4.08 -5.64 -3.79
N ASN A 80 3.40 -6.30 -4.72
CA ASN A 80 2.44 -7.33 -4.35
C ASN A 80 3.21 -8.62 -3.99
N PRO A 81 3.22 -9.06 -2.73
CA PRO A 81 3.84 -10.32 -2.35
C PRO A 81 3.10 -11.51 -2.98
N THR A 82 3.83 -12.61 -3.19
CA THR A 82 3.19 -13.91 -3.50
C THR A 82 2.55 -14.49 -2.24
N THR A 83 1.57 -15.40 -2.37
CA THR A 83 0.91 -16.03 -1.21
C THR A 83 1.88 -16.70 -0.23
N ALA A 84 2.98 -17.25 -0.73
CA ALA A 84 4.04 -17.81 0.12
C ALA A 84 4.77 -16.71 0.92
N GLN A 85 5.07 -15.58 0.29
CA GLN A 85 5.69 -14.42 0.94
C GLN A 85 4.74 -13.76 1.92
N GLU A 86 3.46 -13.61 1.59
CA GLU A 86 2.43 -13.08 2.49
C GLU A 86 2.39 -13.85 3.80
N LYS A 87 2.37 -15.18 3.73
CA LYS A 87 2.35 -16.02 4.93
C LYS A 87 3.60 -15.81 5.79
N GLN A 88 4.78 -15.80 5.18
CA GLN A 88 6.04 -15.58 5.91
C GLN A 88 6.07 -14.20 6.58
N LEU A 89 5.65 -13.17 5.86
CA LEU A 89 5.58 -11.80 6.33
C LEU A 89 4.60 -11.64 7.51
N ILE A 90 3.42 -12.25 7.42
CA ILE A 90 2.43 -12.25 8.50
C ILE A 90 2.95 -12.98 9.73
N GLU A 91 3.61 -14.13 9.55
CA GLU A 91 4.17 -14.91 10.65
C GLU A 91 5.31 -14.17 11.36
N GLU A 92 6.21 -13.55 10.60
CA GLU A 92 7.30 -12.72 11.11
C GLU A 92 6.77 -11.50 11.85
N ALA A 93 5.85 -10.74 11.27
CA ALA A 93 5.28 -9.56 11.92
C ALA A 93 4.50 -9.91 13.19
N ASN A 94 3.79 -11.06 13.20
CA ASN A 94 3.17 -11.57 14.41
C ASN A 94 4.18 -11.87 15.51
N ARG A 95 5.24 -12.62 15.16
CA ARG A 95 6.29 -12.99 16.11
C ARG A 95 6.96 -11.74 16.71
N ASP A 96 7.33 -10.79 15.86
CA ASP A 96 8.02 -9.58 16.27
C ASP A 96 7.11 -8.68 17.12
N TRP A 97 5.83 -8.54 16.74
CA TRP A 97 4.86 -7.81 17.55
C TRP A 97 4.66 -8.45 18.92
N ARG A 98 4.52 -9.78 19.00
CA ARG A 98 4.36 -10.49 20.28
C ARG A 98 5.58 -10.38 21.17
N ALA A 99 6.78 -10.27 20.59
CA ALA A 99 8.01 -10.03 21.34
C ALA A 99 8.07 -8.60 21.93
N LEU A 100 7.54 -7.61 21.21
CA LEU A 100 7.49 -6.21 21.65
C LEU A 100 6.35 -5.93 22.65
N TYR A 101 5.23 -6.66 22.53
CA TYR A 101 3.99 -6.43 23.28
C TYR A 101 3.48 -7.71 23.97
N PRO A 102 4.24 -8.27 24.93
CA PRO A 102 3.92 -9.57 25.52
C PRO A 102 2.64 -9.57 26.36
N ALA A 103 2.27 -8.45 27.00
CA ALA A 103 1.07 -8.37 27.81
C ALA A 103 -0.20 -8.36 26.94
N GLU A 104 -0.17 -7.58 25.85
CA GLU A 104 -1.22 -7.48 24.85
C GLU A 104 -1.37 -8.80 24.08
N ALA A 105 -0.26 -9.46 23.77
CA ALA A 105 -0.27 -10.80 23.18
C ALA A 105 -0.95 -11.83 24.09
N ALA A 106 -0.67 -11.80 25.40
CA ALA A 106 -1.35 -12.66 26.36
C ALA A 106 -2.85 -12.35 26.42
N GLU A 107 -3.25 -11.08 26.47
CA GLU A 107 -4.66 -10.68 26.48
C GLU A 107 -5.41 -11.15 25.22
N LEU A 108 -4.78 -11.09 24.05
CA LEU A 108 -5.33 -11.63 22.81
C LEU A 108 -5.54 -13.14 22.89
N ASP A 109 -4.56 -13.89 23.39
CA ASP A 109 -4.68 -15.35 23.56
C ASP A 109 -5.85 -15.69 24.51
N TRP A 110 -5.98 -14.97 25.62
CA TRP A 110 -7.09 -15.15 26.56
C TRP A 110 -8.46 -14.86 25.92
N LYS A 111 -8.59 -13.76 25.17
CA LYS A 111 -9.82 -13.43 24.45
C LYS A 111 -10.17 -14.47 23.40
N GLN A 112 -9.18 -14.99 22.69
CA GLN A 112 -9.37 -16.03 21.69
C GLN A 112 -9.89 -17.32 22.34
N VAL A 113 -9.25 -17.79 23.40
CA VAL A 113 -9.69 -18.99 24.16
C VAL A 113 -11.10 -18.79 24.74
N ALA A 114 -11.39 -17.62 25.31
CA ALA A 114 -12.71 -17.30 25.86
C ALA A 114 -13.80 -17.28 24.77
N SER A 115 -13.47 -16.83 23.56
CA SER A 115 -14.43 -16.81 22.45
C SER A 115 -14.82 -18.22 21.98
N TYR A 116 -13.85 -19.16 21.91
CA TYR A 116 -14.11 -20.56 21.61
C TYR A 116 -14.99 -21.25 22.65
N HIS A 117 -14.81 -20.92 23.93
CA HIS A 117 -15.60 -21.51 25.01
C HIS A 117 -17.05 -21.02 25.04
N LYS A 118 -17.32 -19.85 24.45
CA LYS A 118 -18.67 -19.25 24.39
C LYS A 118 -19.49 -19.72 23.19
N GLN A 119 -18.88 -20.45 22.25
CA GLN A 119 -19.51 -21.01 21.06
C GLN A 119 -19.85 -22.51 21.18
N MET A 120 -19.47 -23.16 22.29
CA MET A 120 -19.92 -24.51 22.68
C MET A 120 -21.09 -24.40 23.66
#